data_AF-A0A920UW02-F1
#
_entry.id   AF-A0A920UW02-F1
#
_cell.length_a   1.000
_cell.length_b   1.000
_cell.length_c   1.000
_cell.angle_alpha   90.00
_cell.angle_beta   90.00
_cell.angle_gamma   90.00
#
_symmetry.space_group_name_H-M   'P 1'
#
loop_
_entity.id
_entity.type
_entity.pdbx_description
1 polymer ?
#
loop_
_entity_poly.entity_id
_entity_poly.type
_entity_poly.pdbx_seq_one_letter_code
_entity_poly.pdbx_strand_id
1 'polypeptide(L)'
;MTLVKGNTGWIIFDVLLTEQTANAALALANERLGELPVRAVVYSHSHVDHFGGVRGVVSEERLLQVRLRSLLLLALWQKQFQKTSMPGMPCPGEQVCSMDATSPQAIWSG
;
A
#
# COMPACT_ATOMS: atom_id res chain seq x y z
N MET A 1 -12.35 1.83 -4.48
CA MET A 1 -12.43 2.94 -3.52
C MET A 1 -13.85 3.15 -3.08
N THR A 2 -14.09 2.96 -1.79
CA THR A 2 -15.35 3.28 -1.12
C THR A 2 -15.07 4.33 -0.05
N LEU A 3 -15.91 5.37 0.01
CA LEU A 3 -15.77 6.48 0.95
C LEU A 3 -16.89 6.43 1.98
N VAL A 4 -16.52 6.44 3.26
CA VAL A 4 -17.45 6.51 4.38
C VAL A 4 -17.24 7.84 5.09
N LYS A 5 -18.30 8.65 5.17
CA LYS A 5 -18.30 9.94 5.88
C LYS A 5 -18.36 9.68 7.39
N GLY A 6 -17.29 9.97 8.10
CA GLY A 6 -17.27 10.01 9.56
C GLY A 6 -17.55 11.40 10.12
N ASN A 7 -17.62 11.49 11.45
CA ASN A 7 -17.86 12.78 12.14
C ASN A 7 -16.70 13.77 11.96
N THR A 8 -15.47 13.28 11.77
CA THR A 8 -14.24 14.10 11.73
C THR A 8 -13.48 14.02 10.42
N GLY A 9 -13.98 13.24 9.45
CA GLY A 9 -13.37 13.12 8.13
C GLY A 9 -13.72 11.82 7.37
N TRP A 10 -13.00 11.56 6.28
CA TRP A 10 -13.19 10.36 5.45
C TRP A 10 -12.56 9.11 6.08
N ILE A 11 -13.28 8.00 5.98
CA ILE A 11 -12.73 6.64 6.12
C ILE A 11 -12.79 6.01 4.73
N ILE A 12 -11.64 5.62 4.19
CA ILE A 12 -11.52 5.09 2.83
C ILE A 12 -11.28 3.58 2.89
N PHE A 13 -12.07 2.82 2.13
CA PHE A 13 -11.80 1.42 1.87
C PHE A 13 -11.22 1.27 0.46
N ASP A 14 -10.11 0.54 0.35
CA ASP A 14 -9.46 0.12 -0.89
C ASP A 14 -9.10 1.26 -1.86
N VAL A 15 -7.83 1.64 -1.87
CA VAL A 15 -7.34 2.89 -2.50
C VAL A 15 -6.88 2.71 -3.94
N LEU A 16 -7.50 1.79 -4.68
CA LEU A 16 -7.20 1.52 -6.09
C LEU A 16 -5.73 1.09 -6.31
N LEU A 17 -5.41 0.85 -7.58
CA LEU A 17 -4.11 0.33 -8.00
C LEU A 17 -3.01 1.39 -7.99
N THR A 18 -3.31 2.63 -8.37
CA THR A 18 -2.29 3.66 -8.58
C THR A 18 -2.58 4.95 -7.84
N GLU A 19 -1.53 5.69 -7.51
CA GLU A 19 -1.62 7.00 -6.86
C GLU A 19 -2.50 7.97 -7.65
N GLN A 20 -2.34 8.02 -8.98
CA GLN A 20 -3.05 8.94 -9.86
C GLN A 20 -4.55 8.67 -9.85
N THR A 21 -4.94 7.38 -9.90
CA THR A 21 -6.35 6.99 -9.90
C THR A 21 -6.99 7.25 -8.54
N ALA A 22 -6.28 6.98 -7.45
CA ALA A 22 -6.75 7.24 -6.10
C ALA A 22 -6.93 8.74 -5.83
N ASN A 23 -5.97 9.56 -6.26
CA ASN A 23 -6.03 11.01 -6.11
C ASN A 23 -7.20 11.60 -6.91
N ALA A 24 -7.37 11.19 -8.17
CA ALA A 24 -8.49 11.66 -9.00
C ALA A 24 -9.85 11.25 -8.42
N ALA A 25 -9.96 10.03 -7.88
CA ALA A 25 -11.19 9.55 -7.24
C ALA A 25 -11.54 10.36 -5.97
N LEU A 26 -10.55 10.67 -5.13
CA LEU A 26 -10.75 11.50 -3.94
C LEU A 26 -11.08 12.95 -4.31
N ALA A 27 -10.41 13.51 -5.32
CA ALA A 27 -10.69 14.85 -5.81
C ALA A 27 -12.13 14.98 -6.33
N LEU A 28 -12.59 14.01 -7.13
CA LEU A 28 -13.97 13.96 -7.61
C LEU A 28 -14.96 13.86 -6.45
N ALA A 29 -14.67 13.03 -5.44
CA ALA A 29 -15.53 12.92 -4.28
C ALA A 29 -15.60 14.21 -3.46
N ASN A 30 -14.46 14.88 -3.25
CA ASN A 30 -14.41 16.17 -2.56
C ASN A 30 -15.16 17.27 -3.34
N GLU A 31 -15.07 17.28 -4.67
CA GLU A 31 -15.84 18.20 -5.53
C GLU A 31 -17.35 18.02 -5.35
N ARG A 32 -17.82 16.77 -5.21
CA ARG A 32 -19.26 16.44 -5.19
C ARG A 32 -19.87 16.37 -3.80
N LEU A 33 -19.10 15.99 -2.79
CA LEU A 33 -19.59 15.68 -1.43
C LEU A 33 -19.03 16.63 -0.37
N GLY A 34 -18.13 17.53 -0.76
CA GLY A 34 -17.40 18.43 0.13
C GLY A 34 -16.08 17.83 0.60
N GLU A 35 -15.10 18.69 0.81
CA GLU A 35 -13.76 18.29 1.24
C GLU A 35 -13.73 17.89 2.72
N LEU A 36 -13.17 16.72 3.00
CA LEU A 36 -12.93 16.24 4.36
C LEU A 36 -11.53 15.63 4.46
N PRO A 37 -10.86 15.74 5.62
CA PRO A 37 -9.56 15.14 5.81
C PRO A 37 -9.68 13.61 5.88
N VAL A 38 -8.73 12.90 5.26
CA VAL A 38 -8.66 11.43 5.36
C VAL A 38 -8.17 11.02 6.74
N ARG A 39 -9.01 10.30 7.49
CA ARG A 39 -8.74 9.88 8.88
C ARG A 39 -8.25 8.44 8.98
N ALA A 40 -8.73 7.57 8.12
CA ALA A 40 -8.36 6.17 8.10
C ALA A 40 -8.44 5.61 6.68
N VAL A 41 -7.57 4.63 6.42
CA VAL A 41 -7.61 3.79 5.22
C VAL A 41 -7.69 2.34 5.67
N VAL A 42 -8.61 1.59 5.08
CA VAL A 42 -8.82 0.16 5.35
C VAL A 42 -8.58 -0.61 4.06
N TYR A 43 -7.73 -1.63 4.12
CA TYR A 43 -7.55 -2.58 3.03
C TYR A 43 -8.39 -3.82 3.32
N SER A 44 -9.28 -4.17 2.40
CA SER A 44 -10.12 -5.35 2.55
C SER A 44 -9.32 -6.64 2.39
N HIS A 45 -8.31 -6.65 1.51
CA HIS A 45 -7.40 -7.78 1.32
C HIS A 45 -6.05 -7.37 0.69
N SER A 46 -5.21 -8.36 0.39
CA SER A 46 -3.78 -8.17 0.05
C SER A 46 -3.46 -8.14 -1.46
N HIS A 47 -4.43 -7.88 -2.33
CA HIS A 47 -4.13 -7.62 -3.74
C HIS A 47 -3.76 -6.15 -3.95
N VAL A 48 -2.88 -5.89 -4.91
CA VAL A 48 -2.25 -4.57 -5.09
C VAL A 48 -3.23 -3.47 -5.47
N ASP A 49 -4.35 -3.82 -6.11
CA ASP A 49 -5.45 -2.92 -6.42
C ASP A 49 -6.20 -2.40 -5.18
N HIS A 50 -5.91 -2.93 -3.99
CA HIS A 50 -6.51 -2.49 -2.73
C HIS A 50 -5.64 -1.50 -1.95
N PHE A 51 -4.33 -1.49 -2.18
CA PHE A 51 -3.38 -0.64 -1.43
C PHE A 51 -2.44 0.20 -2.29
N GLY A 52 -2.32 -0.08 -3.59
CA GLY A 52 -1.32 0.52 -4.48
C GLY A 52 -1.45 2.04 -4.62
N GLY A 53 -2.66 2.59 -4.53
CA GLY A 53 -2.89 4.03 -4.61
C GLY A 53 -2.83 4.82 -3.31
N VAL A 54 -2.34 4.24 -2.20
CA VAL A 54 -2.38 4.91 -0.88
C VAL A 54 -1.69 6.27 -0.85
N ARG A 55 -0.59 6.44 -1.60
CA ARG A 55 0.16 7.70 -1.69
C ARG A 55 -0.64 8.83 -2.34
N GLY A 56 -1.68 8.51 -3.11
CA GLY A 56 -2.57 9.51 -3.74
C GLY A 56 -3.60 10.12 -2.80
N VAL A 57 -3.77 9.55 -1.60
CA VAL A 57 -4.82 9.96 -0.65
C VAL A 57 -4.30 10.28 0.75
N VAL A 58 -3.07 9.88 1.09
CA VAL A 58 -2.44 10.16 2.39
C VAL A 58 -0.98 10.62 2.19
N SER A 59 -0.55 11.67 2.90
CA SER A 59 0.85 12.13 2.89
C SER A 59 1.78 11.16 3.62
N GLU A 60 3.06 11.16 3.24
CA GLU A 60 4.06 10.23 3.78
C GLU A 60 4.26 10.42 5.31
N GLU A 61 4.16 11.66 5.82
CA GLU A 61 4.23 11.89 7.28
C GLU A 61 3.05 11.26 8.02
N ARG A 62 1.86 11.24 7.40
CA ARG A 62 0.66 10.63 7.98
C ARG A 62 0.70 9.11 7.89
N LEU A 63 1.31 8.54 6.85
CA LEU A 63 1.54 7.09 6.74
C LEU A 63 2.42 6.56 7.88
N LEU A 64 3.46 7.31 8.26
CA LEU A 64 4.35 6.95 9.38
C LEU A 64 3.67 7.08 10.75
N GLN A 65 2.63 7.93 10.85
CA GLN A 65 1.81 8.07 12.06
C GLN A 65 0.64 7.10 12.13
N VAL A 66 0.34 6.35 11.07
CA VAL A 66 -0.64 5.26 11.14
C VAL A 66 -0.07 4.22 12.08
N ARG A 67 -0.54 4.28 13.33
CA ARG A 67 -0.32 3.24 14.33
C ARG A 67 -1.02 1.98 13.81
N LEU A 68 -0.28 1.15 13.07
CA LEU A 68 -0.73 -0.15 12.58
C LEU A 68 -1.19 -0.97 13.79
N ARG A 69 -2.49 -0.98 14.05
CA ARG A 69 -3.13 -1.80 15.12
C ARG A 69 -3.64 -3.14 14.59
N SER A 70 -3.16 -3.57 13.42
CA SER A 70 -3.59 -4.79 12.76
C SER A 70 -2.44 -5.79 12.67
N LEU A 71 -2.33 -6.66 13.68
CA LEU A 71 -1.50 -7.87 13.64
C LEU A 71 -1.79 -8.73 12.39
N LEU A 72 -3.03 -8.71 11.90
CA LEU A 72 -3.46 -9.43 10.69
C LEU A 72 -2.82 -8.88 9.40
N LEU A 73 -2.62 -7.56 9.29
CA LEU A 73 -2.04 -6.94 8.10
C LEU A 73 -0.55 -7.21 7.96
N LEU A 74 0.18 -7.33 9.07
CA LEU A 74 1.61 -7.71 9.04
C LEU A 74 1.81 -9.13 8.51
N ALA A 75 0.97 -10.08 8.97
CA ALA A 75 1.01 -11.47 8.51
C ALA A 75 0.59 -11.61 7.03
N LEU A 76 -0.42 -10.84 6.59
CA LEU A 76 -0.84 -10.81 5.19
C LEU A 76 0.20 -10.15 4.29
N TRP A 77 0.85 -9.08 4.76
CA TRP A 77 1.96 -8.43 4.07
C TRP A 77 3.14 -9.40 3.89
N GLN A 78 3.54 -10.14 4.93
CA GLN A 78 4.56 -11.19 4.82
C GLN A 78 4.20 -12.26 3.79
N LYS A 79 2.95 -12.77 3.81
CA LYS A 79 2.51 -13.78 2.83
C LYS A 79 2.50 -13.25 1.40
N GLN A 80 2.13 -11.98 1.20
CA GLN A 80 2.13 -11.38 -0.13
C GLN A 80 3.56 -11.12 -0.61
N PHE A 81 4.44 -10.59 0.25
CA PHE A 81 5.85 -10.40 -0.06
C PHE A 81 6.48 -11.73 -0.49
N GLN A 82 6.26 -12.81 0.27
CA GLN A 82 6.74 -14.16 -0.08
C GLN A 82 6.20 -14.67 -1.42
N LYS A 83 4.94 -14.39 -1.76
CA LYS A 83 4.36 -14.77 -3.07
C LYS A 83 4.92 -13.96 -4.23
N THR A 84 5.26 -12.68 -4.03
CA THR A 84 5.87 -11.84 -5.07
C THR A 84 7.39 -12.04 -5.17
N SER A 85 8.02 -12.52 -4.10
CA SER A 85 9.44 -12.88 -4.02
C SER A 85 9.70 -14.34 -4.43
N MET A 86 8.91 -14.90 -5.38
CA MET A 86 9.21 -16.23 -5.88
C MET A 86 10.62 -16.26 -6.50
N PRO A 87 11.44 -17.28 -6.21
CA PRO A 87 12.71 -17.47 -6.92
C PRO A 87 12.41 -17.76 -8.39
N GLY A 88 12.86 -16.89 -9.30
CA GLY A 88 12.74 -17.13 -10.74
C GLY A 88 12.28 -15.95 -11.61
N MET A 89 12.08 -14.74 -11.08
CA MET A 89 12.04 -13.57 -11.98
C MET A 89 13.45 -13.31 -12.52
N PRO A 90 13.66 -13.25 -13.85
CA PRO A 90 14.95 -12.92 -14.41
C PRO A 90 15.28 -11.46 -14.07
N CYS A 91 16.40 -11.25 -13.39
CA CYS A 91 17.02 -9.93 -13.31
C CYS A 91 17.38 -9.46 -14.72
N PRO A 92 17.21 -8.17 -15.08
CA PRO A 92 17.71 -7.66 -16.33
C PRO A 92 19.24 -7.70 -16.27
N GLY A 93 19.86 -8.55 -17.08
CA GLY A 93 21.29 -8.82 -17.02
C GLY A 93 21.61 -10.04 -16.17
N GLU A 94 22.42 -10.93 -16.73
CA GLU A 94 22.76 -12.29 -16.30
C GLU A 94 23.47 -12.33 -14.94
N GLN A 95 22.74 -12.06 -13.86
CA GLN A 95 23.24 -12.12 -12.48
C GLN A 95 22.19 -12.74 -11.56
N VAL A 96 22.61 -13.75 -10.79
CA VAL A 96 21.75 -14.46 -9.83
C VAL A 96 21.72 -13.66 -8.53
N CYS A 97 20.55 -13.11 -8.19
CA CYS A 97 20.33 -12.51 -6.89
C CYS A 97 20.04 -13.62 -5.87
N SER A 98 21.01 -13.94 -5.01
CA SER A 98 20.79 -14.84 -3.87
C SER A 98 20.56 -14.03 -2.59
N MET A 99 19.53 -14.38 -1.83
CA MET A 99 19.26 -13.80 -0.52
C MET A 99 19.85 -14.72 0.55
N ASP A 100 20.85 -14.23 1.30
CA ASP A 100 21.24 -14.84 2.56
C ASP A 100 20.23 -14.44 3.64
N ALA A 101 19.62 -15.44 4.30
CA ALA A 101 18.57 -15.25 5.29
C ALA A 101 19.04 -14.53 6.59
N THR A 102 20.32 -14.17 6.70
CA THR A 102 20.90 -13.53 7.89
C THR A 102 21.22 -12.04 7.74
N SER A 103 21.00 -11.42 6.57
CA SER A 103 21.25 -9.98 6.35
C SER A 103 20.13 -9.31 5.53
N PRO A 104 19.63 -8.09 5.91
CA PRO A 104 18.63 -7.36 5.14
C PRO A 104 19.22 -6.63 3.90
N GLN A 105 20.50 -6.84 3.58
CA GLN A 105 21.13 -6.32 2.37
C GLN A 105 21.40 -7.46 1.38
N ALA A 106 21.00 -7.27 0.13
CA ALA A 106 21.36 -8.17 -0.97
C ALA A 106 22.89 -8.24 -1.09
N ILE A 107 23.46 -9.43 -0.95
CA ILE A 107 24.90 -9.65 -1.09
C ILE A 107 25.19 -9.96 -2.55
N TRP A 108 25.96 -9.08 -3.19
CA TRP A 108 26.53 -9.34 -4.51
C TRP A 108 27.76 -10.23 -4.33
N SER A 109 27.67 -11.49 -4.72
CA SER A 109 28.82 -12.41 -4.75
C SER A 109 29.33 -12.54 -6.18
N GLY A 110 30.62 -12.25 -6.36
CA GLY A 110 31.42 -12.56 -7.54
C GLY A 110 32.56 -13.48 -7.15
#